data_AF-A0A817GTU9-F1
#
_entry.id   AF-A0A817GTU9-F1
#
_cell.length_a   1.000
_cell.length_b   1.000
_cell.length_c   1.000
_cell.angle_alpha   90.00
_cell.angle_beta   90.00
_cell.angle_gamma   90.00
#
_symmetry.space_group_name_H-M   'P 1'
#
loop_
_entity.id
_entity.type
_entity.pdbx_description
1 polymer ?
#
loop_
_entity_poly.entity_id
_entity_poly.type
_entity_poly.pdbx_seq_one_letter_code
_entity_poly.pdbx_strand_id
1 'polypeptide(L)'
;MGDPVTNLSKYNLTDSEHDDLVNGLNHVYPPEKLDQPQFICNMEYFYARLLNVRTAYRHYEQKPSTEAVRHQLTSVQLSAASELRETANSFRKVAQSELKKIGAEHRKTFSTLRSLAKNKSIIITRPDKGRGVVIMDREDYVEKMNAILDDRSAFTLINYDPTLDTENELIKFLLVLKKEGFISDQEHKLASPSGSRPARIYGVPKLHKKRENYPLRPVMSATKNSSLWTR
;
A
#
# COMPACT_ATOMS: atom_id res chain seq x y z
N MET A 1 -16.06 19.60 10.93
CA MET A 1 -15.68 18.30 10.34
C MET A 1 -15.87 17.25 11.43
N GLY A 2 -16.53 16.14 11.14
CA GLY A 2 -16.72 15.06 12.14
C GLY A 2 -15.41 14.33 12.42
N ASP A 3 -15.35 13.63 13.56
CA ASP A 3 -14.23 12.77 13.93
C ASP A 3 -13.99 11.71 12.84
N PRO A 4 -12.76 11.58 12.28
CA PRO A 4 -12.44 10.55 11.31
C PRO A 4 -12.50 9.12 11.88
N VAL A 5 -12.48 8.96 13.21
CA VAL A 5 -12.62 7.66 13.88
C VAL A 5 -14.03 7.55 14.44
N THR A 6 -14.78 6.53 14.01
CA THR A 6 -16.11 6.21 14.52
C THR A 6 -16.04 4.90 15.30
N ASN A 7 -16.16 4.98 16.63
CA ASN A 7 -16.21 3.80 17.48
C ASN A 7 -17.67 3.38 17.72
N LEU A 8 -18.06 2.24 17.17
CA LEU A 8 -19.36 1.58 17.36
C LEU A 8 -19.26 0.35 18.28
N SER A 9 -18.06 0.07 18.80
CA SER A 9 -17.80 -1.08 19.67
C SER A 9 -17.91 -0.70 21.14
N LYS A 10 -17.95 -1.71 22.01
CA LYS A 10 -17.85 -1.54 23.47
C LYS A 10 -16.41 -1.30 23.94
N TYR A 11 -15.43 -1.46 23.06
CA TYR A 11 -14.02 -1.25 23.39
C TYR A 11 -13.73 0.24 23.55
N ASN A 12 -13.21 0.62 24.71
CA ASN A 12 -12.78 2.00 24.96
C ASN A 12 -11.37 2.18 24.42
N LEU A 13 -11.24 2.95 23.33
CA LEU A 13 -9.94 3.36 22.81
C LEU A 13 -9.23 4.25 23.82
N THR A 14 -7.93 4.02 23.99
CA THR A 14 -7.05 4.99 24.62
C THR A 14 -6.80 6.17 23.67
N ASP A 15 -6.41 7.32 24.22
CA ASP A 15 -6.11 8.52 23.41
C ASP A 15 -5.03 8.23 22.35
N SER A 16 -3.99 7.46 22.72
CA SER A 16 -2.95 7.05 21.78
C SER A 16 -3.46 6.16 20.65
N GLU A 17 -4.40 5.25 20.93
CA GLU A 17 -4.99 4.41 19.88
C GLU A 17 -5.88 5.22 18.94
N HIS A 18 -6.62 6.20 19.48
CA HIS A 18 -7.43 7.11 18.67
C HIS A 18 -6.53 7.95 17.76
N ASP A 19 -5.52 8.62 18.32
CA ASP A 19 -4.57 9.45 17.57
C ASP A 19 -3.87 8.68 16.44
N ASP A 20 -3.45 7.44 16.71
CA ASP A 20 -2.82 6.59 15.71
C ASP A 20 -3.78 6.20 14.56
N LEU A 21 -5.09 6.09 14.85
CA LEU A 21 -6.13 5.75 13.87
C LEU A 21 -6.65 6.96 13.05
N VAL A 22 -6.52 8.18 13.57
CA VAL A 22 -6.96 9.42 12.90
C VAL A 22 -6.36 9.57 11.49
N ASN A 23 -5.13 9.11 11.32
CA ASN A 23 -4.43 9.12 10.03
C ASN A 23 -5.13 8.26 8.94
N GLY A 24 -5.96 7.30 9.36
CA GLY A 24 -6.73 6.42 8.50
C GLY A 24 -5.97 5.16 8.05
N LEU A 25 -6.71 4.17 7.56
CA LEU A 25 -6.16 2.84 7.24
C LEU A 25 -5.23 2.80 6.02
N ASN A 26 -5.25 3.84 5.19
CA ASN A 26 -4.41 3.95 3.99
C ASN A 26 -3.23 4.91 4.18
N HIS A 27 -2.95 5.33 5.42
CA HIS A 27 -1.84 6.24 5.69
C HIS A 27 -0.50 5.55 5.44
N VAL A 28 0.40 6.25 4.74
CA VAL A 28 1.76 5.79 4.49
C VAL A 28 2.70 6.66 5.32
N TYR A 29 3.36 6.03 6.27
CA TYR A 29 4.35 6.71 7.12
C TYR A 29 5.63 7.00 6.32
N PRO A 30 6.23 8.18 6.48
CA PRO A 30 7.44 8.55 5.75
C PRO A 30 8.62 7.63 6.13
N PRO A 31 9.63 7.51 5.25
CA PRO A 31 10.78 6.65 5.49
C PRO A 31 11.59 7.13 6.71
N GLU A 32 12.12 6.19 7.50
CA GLU A 32 12.90 6.50 8.71
C GLU A 32 14.37 6.84 8.42
N LYS A 33 14.79 6.76 7.16
CA LYS A 33 16.18 6.95 6.73
C LYS A 33 16.22 7.85 5.51
N LEU A 34 17.20 8.75 5.50
CA LEU A 34 17.52 9.53 4.33
C LEU A 34 18.14 8.62 3.27
N ASP A 35 17.61 8.68 2.05
CA ASP A 35 18.27 8.10 0.88
C ASP A 35 19.54 8.90 0.56
N GLN A 36 20.66 8.47 1.15
CA GLN A 36 21.93 9.18 1.00
C GLN A 36 22.43 9.16 -0.45
N PRO A 37 22.41 8.03 -1.19
CA PRO A 37 22.80 8.01 -2.58
C PRO A 37 21.99 8.99 -3.43
N GLN A 38 20.66 8.98 -3.31
CA GLN A 38 19.81 9.89 -4.08
C GLN A 38 20.06 11.35 -3.70
N PHE A 39 20.23 11.65 -2.41
CA PHE A 39 20.56 12.99 -1.96
C PHE A 39 21.89 13.48 -2.55
N ILE A 40 22.95 12.67 -2.49
CA ILE A 40 24.27 13.03 -3.03
C ILE A 40 24.17 13.26 -4.54
N CYS A 41 23.52 12.35 -5.27
CA CYS A 41 23.33 12.49 -6.72
C CYS A 41 22.58 13.78 -7.09
N ASN A 42 21.50 14.10 -6.35
CA ASN A 42 20.75 15.33 -6.56
C ASN A 42 21.60 16.59 -6.30
N MET A 43 22.42 16.58 -5.25
CA MET A 43 23.32 17.70 -4.93
C MET A 43 24.41 17.86 -5.98
N GLU A 44 25.02 16.76 -6.44
CA GLU A 44 26.01 16.78 -7.54
C GLU A 44 25.40 17.31 -8.84
N TYR A 45 24.20 16.85 -9.19
CA TYR A 45 23.47 17.33 -10.35
C TYR A 45 23.15 18.83 -10.25
N PHE A 46 22.71 19.28 -9.07
CA PHE A 46 22.47 20.69 -8.79
C PHE A 46 23.74 21.53 -8.98
N TYR A 47 24.89 21.08 -8.44
CA TYR A 47 26.18 21.76 -8.62
C TYR A 47 26.61 21.83 -10.07
N ALA A 48 26.51 20.71 -10.80
CA ALA A 48 26.87 20.66 -12.21
C ALA A 48 26.05 21.67 -13.04
N ARG A 49 24.75 21.80 -12.74
CA ARG A 49 23.87 22.78 -13.41
C ARG A 49 24.17 24.22 -13.00
N LEU A 50 24.28 24.50 -11.71
CA LEU A 50 24.46 25.86 -11.19
C LEU A 50 25.76 26.49 -11.70
N LEU A 51 26.83 25.70 -11.73
CA LEU A 51 28.15 26.16 -12.17
C LEU A 51 28.33 26.08 -13.69
N ASN A 52 27.30 25.64 -14.44
CA ASN A 52 27.36 25.30 -15.87
C ASN A 52 28.58 24.42 -16.19
N VAL A 53 28.91 23.52 -15.27
CA VAL A 53 30.05 22.63 -15.37
C VAL A 53 29.68 21.54 -16.36
N ARG A 54 30.02 21.79 -17.62
CA ARG A 54 29.90 20.80 -18.68
C ARG A 54 31.13 19.90 -18.59
N THR A 55 30.91 18.61 -18.45
CA THR A 55 31.95 17.65 -18.82
C THR A 55 32.21 17.78 -20.32
N ALA A 56 33.45 17.57 -20.76
CA ALA A 56 33.75 17.49 -22.20
C ALA A 56 32.97 16.36 -22.91
N TYR A 57 32.44 15.42 -22.13
CA TYR A 57 31.66 14.28 -22.57
C TYR A 57 30.16 14.56 -22.57
N ARG A 58 29.47 14.02 -23.58
CA ARG A 58 28.00 13.97 -23.65
C ARG A 58 27.47 12.92 -22.66
N HIS A 59 26.22 13.06 -22.23
CA HIS A 59 25.60 12.22 -21.19
C HIS A 59 25.46 10.72 -21.55
N TYR A 60 25.70 10.34 -22.80
CA TYR A 60 25.68 8.96 -23.29
C TYR A 60 27.09 8.40 -23.58
N GLU A 61 28.15 9.20 -23.43
CA GLU A 61 29.53 8.77 -23.63
C GLU A 61 30.05 8.14 -22.34
N GLN A 62 30.40 6.86 -22.40
CA GLN A 62 31.01 6.15 -21.28
C GLN A 62 32.48 6.57 -21.15
N LYS A 63 32.88 6.97 -19.94
CA LYS A 63 34.27 7.32 -19.64
C LYS A 63 35.08 6.05 -19.33
N PRO A 64 36.36 6.00 -19.70
CA PRO A 64 37.28 4.99 -19.20
C PRO A 64 37.38 5.08 -17.67
N SER A 65 37.45 3.94 -16.98
CA SER A 65 37.52 3.87 -15.51
C SER A 65 38.75 4.55 -14.89
N THR A 66 39.75 4.90 -15.70
CA THR A 66 41.01 5.53 -15.31
C THR A 66 41.02 7.06 -15.45
N GLU A 67 40.01 7.66 -16.06
CA GLU A 67 40.01 9.10 -16.35
C GLU A 67 39.39 9.92 -15.20
N ALA A 68 40.22 10.69 -14.50
CA ALA A 68 39.75 11.60 -13.46
C ALA A 68 39.02 12.79 -14.08
N VAL A 69 37.72 12.92 -13.82
CA VAL A 69 36.93 14.08 -14.25
C VAL A 69 37.35 15.30 -13.42
N ARG A 70 38.23 16.14 -13.96
CA ARG A 70 38.59 17.42 -13.35
C ARG A 70 37.73 18.53 -13.93
N HIS A 71 36.84 19.08 -13.11
CA HIS A 71 36.11 20.30 -13.46
C HIS A 71 37.06 21.49 -13.35
N GLN A 72 37.26 22.22 -14.45
CA GLN A 72 38.05 23.46 -14.46
C GLN A 72 37.21 24.60 -13.88
N LEU A 73 37.07 24.61 -12.56
CA LEU A 73 36.33 25.66 -11.84
C LEU A 73 37.18 26.92 -11.69
N THR A 74 36.59 28.09 -11.88
CA THR A 74 37.21 29.35 -11.44
C THR A 74 37.27 29.40 -9.90
N SER A 75 38.10 30.27 -9.33
CA SER A 75 38.19 30.44 -7.87
C SER A 75 36.84 30.78 -7.22
N VAL A 76 36.02 31.61 -7.89
CA VAL A 76 34.67 31.98 -7.43
C VAL A 76 33.73 30.76 -7.46
N GLN A 77 33.76 29.97 -8.53
CA GLN A 77 32.96 28.74 -8.64
C GLN A 77 33.37 27.69 -7.60
N LEU A 78 34.68 27.59 -7.31
CA LEU A 78 35.20 26.69 -6.29
C LEU A 78 34.74 27.12 -4.88
N SER A 79 34.76 28.41 -4.56
CA SER A 79 34.24 28.94 -3.29
C SER A 79 32.76 28.63 -3.11
N ALA A 80 31.93 28.93 -4.12
CA ALA A 80 30.51 28.65 -4.10
C ALA A 80 30.22 27.14 -3.96
N ALA A 81 30.98 26.28 -4.65
CA ALA A 81 30.85 24.83 -4.52
C ALA A 81 31.17 24.34 -3.10
N SER A 82 32.18 24.92 -2.45
CA SER A 82 32.56 24.58 -1.08
C SER A 82 31.46 24.96 -0.08
N GLU A 83 30.96 26.19 -0.16
CA GLU A 83 29.87 26.69 0.72
C GLU A 83 28.60 25.85 0.60
N LEU A 84 28.23 25.49 -0.64
CA LEU A 84 27.07 24.64 -0.86
C LEU A 84 27.31 23.23 -0.32
N ARG A 85 28.51 22.65 -0.51
CA ARG A 85 28.86 21.33 0.04
C ARG A 85 28.76 21.31 1.56
N GLU A 86 29.24 22.36 2.22
CA GLU A 86 29.12 22.50 3.67
C GLU A 86 27.67 22.59 4.12
N THR A 87 26.86 23.42 3.44
CA THR A 87 25.43 23.57 3.69
C THR A 87 24.68 22.25 3.51
N ALA A 88 24.96 21.52 2.43
CA ALA A 88 24.37 20.22 2.14
C ALA A 88 24.76 19.15 3.17
N ASN A 89 26.01 19.16 3.64
CA ASN A 89 26.46 18.29 4.72
C ASN A 89 25.78 18.61 6.05
N SER A 90 25.58 19.90 6.35
CA SER A 90 24.85 20.35 7.53
C SER A 90 23.39 19.86 7.48
N PHE A 91 22.70 20.13 6.37
CA PHE A 91 21.34 19.64 6.12
C PHE A 91 21.24 18.13 6.28
N ARG A 92 22.16 17.37 5.67
CA ARG A 92 22.19 15.90 5.75
C ARG A 92 22.25 15.41 7.19
N LYS A 93 23.09 16.01 8.04
CA LYS A 93 23.21 15.63 9.46
C LYS A 93 21.92 15.90 10.22
N VAL A 94 21.31 17.07 10.00
CA VAL A 94 20.04 17.44 10.63
C VAL A 94 18.93 16.49 10.18
N ALA A 95 18.77 16.30 8.87
CA ALA A 95 17.76 15.39 8.31
C ALA A 95 17.89 13.96 8.84
N GLN A 96 19.11 13.43 8.95
CA GLN A 96 19.33 12.10 9.53
C GLN A 96 18.90 12.01 11.00
N SER A 97 19.18 13.04 11.79
CA SER A 97 18.77 13.09 13.20
C SER A 97 17.25 13.15 13.32
N GLU A 98 16.57 14.00 12.55
CA GLU A 98 15.12 14.14 12.58
C GLU A 98 14.40 12.88 12.09
N LEU A 99 14.86 12.27 10.99
CA LEU A 99 14.28 11.02 10.49
C LEU A 99 14.44 9.86 11.48
N LYS A 100 15.53 9.85 12.27
CA LYS A 100 15.72 8.86 13.34
C LYS A 100 14.71 9.04 14.48
N LYS A 101 14.40 10.29 14.86
CA LYS A 101 13.35 10.59 15.86
C LYS A 101 11.97 10.17 15.35
N ILE A 102 11.64 10.56 14.12
CA ILE A 102 10.40 10.16 13.44
C ILE A 102 10.26 8.63 13.40
N GLY A 103 11.33 7.91 13.06
CA GLY A 103 11.31 6.45 13.06
C GLY A 103 11.09 5.84 14.45
N ALA A 104 11.52 6.49 15.52
CA ALA A 104 11.22 6.03 16.88
C ALA A 104 9.72 6.16 17.21
N GLU A 105 9.12 7.29 16.85
CA GLU A 105 7.67 7.51 17.00
C GLU A 105 6.86 6.50 16.16
N HIS A 106 7.24 6.30 14.89
CA HIS A 106 6.58 5.31 14.02
C HIS A 106 6.61 3.90 14.62
N ARG A 107 7.72 3.48 15.23
CA ARG A 107 7.81 2.17 15.89
C ARG A 107 6.82 2.04 17.03
N LYS A 108 6.60 3.10 17.80
CA LYS A 108 5.61 3.14 18.88
C LYS A 108 4.19 3.03 18.30
N THR A 109 3.84 3.87 17.33
CA THR A 109 2.56 3.81 16.62
C THR A 109 2.29 2.43 16.01
N PHE A 110 3.27 1.83 15.33
CA PHE A 110 3.11 0.48 14.77
C PHE A 110 2.93 -0.59 15.83
N SER A 111 3.54 -0.43 17.01
CA SER A 111 3.32 -1.34 18.14
C SER A 111 1.88 -1.25 18.62
N THR A 112 1.36 -0.03 18.83
CA THR A 112 -0.03 0.24 19.21
C THR A 112 -1.00 -0.34 18.18
N LEU A 113 -0.85 0.01 16.90
CA LEU A 113 -1.72 -0.45 15.82
C LEU A 113 -1.69 -1.98 15.65
N ARG A 114 -0.52 -2.63 15.81
CA ARG A 114 -0.42 -4.10 15.80
C ARG A 114 -1.11 -4.74 16.99
N SER A 115 -1.03 -4.12 18.17
CA SER A 115 -1.74 -4.58 19.36
C SER A 115 -3.25 -4.53 19.12
N LEU A 116 -3.74 -3.39 18.63
CA LEU A 116 -5.15 -3.18 18.33
C LEU A 116 -5.66 -4.14 17.24
N ALA A 117 -4.87 -4.38 16.19
CA ALA A 117 -5.19 -5.34 15.14
C ALA A 117 -5.26 -6.80 15.62
N LYS A 118 -4.56 -7.14 16.72
CA LYS A 118 -4.62 -8.47 17.35
C LYS A 118 -5.82 -8.64 18.26
N ASN A 119 -6.49 -7.56 18.64
CA ASN A 119 -7.66 -7.62 19.50
C ASN A 119 -8.81 -8.35 18.77
N LYS A 120 -9.16 -9.55 19.27
CA LYS A 120 -10.19 -10.39 18.69
C LYS A 120 -11.61 -9.91 19.02
N SER A 121 -11.79 -9.04 20.01
CA SER A 121 -13.13 -8.53 20.36
C SER A 121 -13.67 -7.52 19.35
N ILE A 122 -12.80 -6.91 18.54
CA ILE A 122 -13.16 -5.84 17.60
C ILE A 122 -12.81 -6.17 16.15
N ILE A 123 -13.47 -5.47 15.24
CA ILE A 123 -13.15 -5.35 13.82
C ILE A 123 -12.87 -3.88 13.54
N ILE A 124 -11.75 -3.60 12.88
CA ILE A 124 -11.41 -2.28 12.36
C ILE A 124 -11.60 -2.32 10.84
N THR A 125 -12.41 -1.42 10.31
CA THR A 125 -12.73 -1.36 8.88
C THR A 125 -12.92 0.08 8.42
N ARG A 126 -13.13 0.26 7.13
CA ARG A 126 -13.45 1.56 6.51
C ARG A 126 -14.96 1.73 6.37
N PRO A 127 -15.49 2.96 6.41
CA PRO A 127 -16.90 3.20 6.12
C PRO A 127 -17.21 2.95 4.65
N ASP A 128 -18.47 2.66 4.35
CA ASP A 128 -18.96 2.47 2.97
C ASP A 128 -18.73 3.70 2.08
N LYS A 129 -18.89 4.89 2.67
CA LYS A 129 -18.74 6.18 2.01
C LYS A 129 -17.85 7.10 2.84
N GLY A 130 -17.06 7.89 2.15
CA GLY A 130 -16.14 8.85 2.76
C GLY A 130 -14.81 8.23 3.19
N ARG A 131 -14.04 9.01 3.94
CA ARG A 131 -12.78 8.60 4.56
C ARG A 131 -12.99 8.48 6.07
N GLY A 132 -12.32 7.53 6.70
CA GLY A 132 -12.38 7.34 8.14
C GLY A 132 -12.09 5.90 8.53
N VAL A 133 -12.11 5.67 9.83
CA VAL A 133 -11.95 4.36 10.47
C VAL A 133 -13.21 4.06 11.26
N VAL A 134 -13.72 2.84 11.13
CA VAL A 134 -14.85 2.35 11.91
C VAL A 134 -14.40 1.17 12.73
N ILE A 135 -14.71 1.19 14.02
CA ILE A 135 -14.45 0.10 14.94
C ILE A 135 -15.79 -0.47 15.35
N MET A 136 -15.95 -1.79 15.26
CA MET A 136 -17.17 -2.50 15.60
C MET A 136 -16.86 -3.69 16.50
N ASP A 137 -17.81 -4.08 17.34
CA ASP A 137 -17.72 -5.36 18.04
C ASP A 137 -17.68 -6.49 17.00
N ARG A 138 -16.76 -7.45 17.17
CA ARG A 138 -16.59 -8.55 16.23
C ARG A 138 -17.83 -9.44 16.18
N GLU A 139 -18.46 -9.69 17.32
CA GLU A 139 -19.65 -10.54 17.43
C GLU A 139 -20.81 -9.95 16.60
N ASP A 140 -21.14 -8.67 16.81
CA ASP A 140 -22.16 -7.94 16.03
C ASP A 140 -21.85 -7.93 14.53
N TYR A 141 -20.58 -7.70 14.17
CA TYR A 141 -20.16 -7.75 12.77
C TYR A 141 -20.38 -9.14 12.14
N VAL A 142 -19.99 -10.21 12.85
CA VAL A 142 -20.15 -11.59 12.37
C VAL A 142 -21.63 -11.97 12.26
N GLU A 143 -22.45 -11.60 13.24
CA GLU A 143 -23.89 -11.82 13.22
C GLU A 143 -24.54 -11.14 12.00
N LYS A 144 -24.19 -9.87 11.74
CA LYS A 144 -24.67 -9.14 10.56
C LYS A 144 -24.22 -9.78 9.25
N MET A 145 -22.98 -10.26 9.18
CA MET A 145 -22.50 -10.95 7.98
C MET A 145 -23.20 -12.29 7.76
N ASN A 146 -23.43 -13.06 8.81
CA ASN A 146 -24.18 -14.32 8.72
C ASN A 146 -25.64 -14.06 8.31
N ALA A 147 -26.30 -13.06 8.87
CA ALA A 147 -27.66 -12.68 8.47
C ALA A 147 -27.76 -12.31 6.98
N ILE A 148 -26.72 -11.68 6.40
CA ILE A 148 -26.64 -11.42 4.95
C ILE A 148 -26.47 -12.73 4.17
N LEU A 149 -25.59 -13.63 4.63
CA LEU A 149 -25.26 -14.88 3.93
C LEU A 149 -26.35 -15.96 4.03
N ASP A 150 -27.18 -15.89 5.07
CA ASP A 150 -28.30 -16.82 5.29
C ASP A 150 -29.53 -16.48 4.45
N ASP A 151 -29.55 -15.33 3.74
CA ASP A 151 -30.61 -14.98 2.80
C ASP A 151 -30.62 -15.95 1.60
N ARG A 152 -31.51 -16.94 1.66
CA ARG A 152 -31.69 -17.96 0.61
C ARG A 152 -32.32 -17.42 -0.68
N SER A 153 -32.83 -16.19 -0.69
CA SER A 153 -33.27 -15.55 -1.92
C SER A 153 -32.11 -15.02 -2.76
N ALA A 154 -30.98 -14.69 -2.10
CA ALA A 154 -29.78 -14.16 -2.73
C ALA A 154 -28.61 -15.17 -2.80
N PHE A 155 -28.48 -16.06 -1.82
CA PHE A 155 -27.35 -16.98 -1.69
C PHE A 155 -27.78 -18.45 -1.62
N THR A 156 -27.10 -19.28 -2.40
CA THR A 156 -27.24 -20.74 -2.35
C THR A 156 -26.08 -21.34 -1.57
N LEU A 157 -26.39 -22.22 -0.61
CA LEU A 157 -25.37 -22.96 0.13
C LEU A 157 -24.77 -24.05 -0.77
N ILE A 158 -23.45 -24.10 -0.82
CA ILE A 158 -22.68 -25.16 -1.46
C ILE A 158 -22.01 -26.02 -0.39
N ASN A 159 -22.02 -27.33 -0.58
CA ASN A 159 -21.50 -28.30 0.41
C ASN A 159 -20.02 -28.68 0.18
N TYR A 160 -19.39 -28.12 -0.86
CA TYR A 160 -17.99 -28.35 -1.18
C TYR A 160 -17.37 -27.11 -1.84
N ASP A 161 -16.04 -27.04 -1.89
CA ASP A 161 -15.30 -25.95 -2.53
C ASP A 161 -15.07 -26.26 -4.03
N PRO A 162 -15.72 -25.52 -4.97
CA PRO A 162 -15.59 -25.76 -6.41
C PRO A 162 -14.35 -25.11 -7.03
N THR A 163 -13.48 -24.47 -6.24
CA THR A 163 -12.36 -23.66 -6.76
C THR A 163 -11.46 -24.44 -7.71
N LEU A 164 -11.11 -25.68 -7.35
CA LEU A 164 -10.24 -26.54 -8.17
C LEU A 164 -10.96 -27.06 -9.43
N ASP A 165 -12.26 -27.33 -9.34
CA ASP A 165 -13.05 -27.76 -10.49
C ASP A 165 -13.12 -26.63 -11.53
N THR A 166 -13.41 -25.41 -11.09
CA THR A 166 -13.42 -24.22 -11.95
C THR A 166 -12.04 -23.95 -12.55
N GLU A 167 -10.96 -24.14 -11.78
CA GLU A 167 -9.59 -24.00 -12.28
C GLU A 167 -9.28 -25.04 -13.38
N ASN A 168 -9.64 -26.29 -13.15
CA ASN A 168 -9.45 -27.38 -14.11
C ASN A 168 -10.26 -27.16 -15.39
N GLU A 169 -11.50 -26.68 -15.28
CA GLU A 169 -12.33 -26.32 -16.43
C GLU A 169 -11.70 -25.19 -17.24
N LEU A 170 -11.21 -24.13 -16.59
CA LEU A 170 -10.51 -23.04 -17.24
C LEU A 170 -9.24 -23.53 -17.96
N ILE A 171 -8.43 -24.37 -17.30
CA ILE A 171 -7.23 -24.94 -17.92
C ILE A 171 -7.59 -25.77 -19.16
N LYS A 172 -8.62 -26.62 -19.08
CA LYS A 172 -9.09 -27.40 -20.23
C LYS A 172 -9.54 -26.49 -21.38
N PHE A 173 -10.27 -25.41 -21.07
CA PHE A 173 -10.71 -24.44 -22.06
C PHE A 173 -9.53 -23.73 -22.74
N LEU A 174 -8.55 -23.26 -21.97
CA LEU A 174 -7.34 -22.64 -22.52
C LEU A 174 -6.53 -23.60 -23.39
N LEU A 175 -6.46 -24.89 -23.03
CA LEU A 175 -5.80 -25.92 -23.84
C LEU A 175 -6.49 -26.13 -25.19
N VAL A 176 -7.82 -26.07 -25.24
CA VAL A 176 -8.57 -26.16 -26.52
C VAL A 176 -8.26 -24.94 -27.39
N LEU A 177 -8.35 -23.72 -26.85
CA LEU A 177 -8.04 -22.50 -27.60
C LEU A 177 -6.62 -22.50 -28.16
N LYS A 178 -5.65 -23.01 -27.38
CA LYS A 178 -4.27 -23.16 -27.85
C LYS A 178 -4.16 -24.18 -28.98
N LYS A 179 -4.81 -25.34 -28.85
CA LYS A 179 -4.79 -26.39 -29.89
C LYS A 179 -5.43 -25.93 -31.20
N GLU A 180 -6.48 -25.12 -31.12
CA GLU A 180 -7.18 -24.54 -32.26
C GLU A 180 -6.46 -23.31 -32.85
N GLY A 181 -5.37 -22.86 -32.24
CA GLY A 181 -4.55 -21.74 -32.73
C GLY A 181 -5.13 -20.36 -32.44
N PHE A 182 -6.14 -20.24 -31.57
CA PHE A 182 -6.71 -18.95 -31.16
C PHE A 182 -5.79 -18.17 -30.22
N ILE A 183 -4.93 -18.86 -29.46
CA ILE A 183 -3.95 -18.24 -28.56
C ILE A 183 -2.57 -18.90 -28.74
N SER A 184 -1.53 -18.08 -28.63
CA SER A 184 -0.13 -18.52 -28.64
C SER A 184 0.27 -19.21 -27.32
N ASP A 185 1.42 -19.87 -27.33
CA ASP A 185 2.03 -20.46 -26.12
C ASP A 185 2.27 -19.44 -25.01
N GLN A 186 2.64 -18.20 -25.38
CA GLN A 186 2.89 -17.13 -24.43
C GLN A 186 1.59 -16.65 -23.79
N GLU A 187 0.56 -16.44 -24.59
CA GLU A 187 -0.78 -16.04 -24.10
C GLU A 187 -1.40 -17.12 -23.22
N HIS A 188 -1.28 -18.39 -23.62
CA HIS A 188 -1.71 -19.51 -22.79
C HIS A 188 -1.02 -19.51 -21.42
N LYS A 189 0.31 -19.30 -21.39
CA LYS A 189 1.07 -19.27 -20.13
C LYS A 189 0.68 -18.08 -19.24
N LEU A 190 0.37 -16.93 -19.83
CA LEU A 190 -0.08 -15.74 -19.09
C LEU A 190 -1.51 -15.89 -18.55
N ALA A 191 -2.40 -16.52 -19.33
CA ALA A 191 -3.79 -16.73 -18.96
C ALA A 191 -4.01 -17.93 -18.02
N SER A 192 -3.04 -18.85 -17.94
CA SER A 192 -3.14 -20.02 -17.09
C SER A 192 -3.26 -19.62 -15.62
N PRO A 193 -4.30 -20.08 -14.90
CA PRO A 193 -4.43 -19.81 -13.48
C PRO A 193 -3.28 -20.45 -12.68
N SER A 194 -2.92 -19.83 -11.55
CA SER A 194 -1.97 -20.43 -10.60
C SER A 194 -2.34 -20.09 -9.15
N GLY A 195 -2.58 -21.12 -8.35
CA GLY A 195 -2.83 -20.98 -6.91
C GLY A 195 -4.16 -20.32 -6.60
N SER A 196 -5.24 -20.76 -7.26
CA SER A 196 -6.59 -20.23 -7.06
C SER A 196 -7.08 -20.47 -5.63
N ARG A 197 -7.93 -19.56 -5.15
CA ARG A 197 -8.57 -19.64 -3.83
C ARG A 197 -10.04 -19.19 -3.92
N PRO A 198 -10.89 -19.67 -3.00
CA PRO A 198 -12.24 -19.16 -2.87
C PRO A 198 -12.28 -17.63 -2.69
N ALA A 199 -13.27 -17.00 -3.30
CA ALA A 199 -13.55 -15.59 -3.07
C ALA A 199 -13.88 -15.34 -1.59
N ARG A 200 -13.45 -14.19 -1.06
CA ARG A 200 -13.72 -13.82 0.34
C ARG A 200 -14.72 -12.69 0.40
N ILE A 201 -15.74 -12.82 1.22
CA ILE A 201 -16.71 -11.75 1.46
C ILE A 201 -16.37 -10.99 2.75
N TYR A 202 -16.59 -9.69 2.75
CA TYR A 202 -16.48 -8.84 3.94
C TYR A 202 -17.52 -7.70 3.88
N GLY A 203 -17.87 -7.15 5.04
CA GLY A 203 -18.83 -6.07 5.18
C GLY A 203 -18.15 -4.72 5.38
N VAL A 204 -18.68 -3.67 4.75
CA VAL A 204 -18.33 -2.27 5.08
C VAL A 204 -19.56 -1.54 5.66
N PRO A 205 -19.44 -0.88 6.82
CA PRO A 205 -20.58 -0.25 7.49
C PRO A 205 -21.10 0.98 6.75
N LYS A 206 -22.41 1.00 6.51
CA LYS A 206 -23.12 2.13 5.89
C LYS A 206 -23.46 3.21 6.93
N LEU A 207 -22.45 3.96 7.38
CA LEU A 207 -22.63 5.03 8.39
C LEU A 207 -23.65 6.12 8.02
N HIS A 208 -23.99 6.26 6.74
CA HIS A 208 -24.96 7.21 6.23
C HIS A 208 -26.43 6.72 6.28
N LYS A 209 -26.67 5.50 6.77
CA LYS A 209 -28.02 4.92 6.98
C LYS A 209 -28.40 4.99 8.47
N LYS A 210 -29.66 4.70 8.80
CA LYS A 210 -30.22 4.87 10.17
C LYS A 210 -29.32 4.25 11.24
N ARG A 211 -29.20 4.97 12.37
CA ARG A 211 -28.16 4.79 13.40
C ARG A 211 -28.38 3.61 14.34
N GLU A 212 -29.57 3.03 14.40
CA GLU A 212 -29.88 1.98 15.39
C GLU A 212 -29.07 0.70 15.18
N ASN A 213 -28.63 0.39 13.94
CA ASN A 213 -27.80 -0.80 13.74
C ASN A 213 -26.91 -0.81 12.47
N TYR A 214 -26.43 0.36 12.02
CA TYR A 214 -25.56 0.59 10.84
C TYR A 214 -25.33 -0.64 9.94
N PRO A 215 -26.14 -0.84 8.87
CA PRO A 215 -26.08 -2.08 8.10
C PRO A 215 -24.76 -2.22 7.35
N LEU A 216 -24.31 -3.45 7.15
CA LEU A 216 -23.13 -3.76 6.36
C LEU A 216 -23.47 -3.82 4.86
N ARG A 217 -22.61 -3.27 4.01
CA ARG A 217 -22.60 -3.61 2.58
C ARG A 217 -21.67 -4.82 2.40
N PRO A 218 -22.17 -5.96 1.92
CA PRO A 218 -21.30 -7.07 1.54
C PRO A 218 -20.45 -6.67 0.32
N VAL A 219 -19.17 -7.02 0.37
CA VAL A 219 -18.18 -6.81 -0.70
C VAL A 219 -17.43 -8.12 -0.90
N MET A 220 -17.43 -8.61 -2.13
CA MET A 220 -16.70 -9.81 -2.51
C MET A 220 -15.32 -9.43 -3.03
N SER A 221 -14.28 -10.04 -2.46
CA SER A 221 -12.90 -9.97 -2.92
C SER A 221 -12.57 -11.18 -3.77
N ALA A 222 -12.43 -10.94 -5.08
CA ALA A 222 -12.08 -11.92 -6.11
C ALA A 222 -10.57 -12.04 -6.36
N THR A 223 -9.72 -11.67 -5.39
CA THR A 223 -8.26 -11.75 -5.58
C THR A 223 -7.78 -13.20 -5.64
N LYS A 224 -7.13 -13.58 -6.76
CA LYS A 224 -6.63 -14.95 -7.01
C LYS A 224 -7.74 -16.01 -7.04
N ASN A 225 -8.93 -15.69 -7.57
CA ASN A 225 -9.96 -16.71 -7.81
C ASN A 225 -9.79 -17.33 -9.21
N SER A 226 -10.17 -18.60 -9.35
CA SER A 226 -10.26 -19.29 -10.66
C SER A 226 -11.53 -18.91 -11.43
N SER A 227 -12.50 -18.33 -10.73
CA SER A 227 -13.78 -17.92 -11.29
C SER A 227 -13.67 -16.56 -12.00
N LEU A 228 -13.83 -16.56 -13.32
CA LEU A 228 -13.89 -15.36 -14.19
C LEU A 228 -15.18 -14.53 -14.03
N TRP A 229 -15.77 -14.46 -12.83
CA TRP A 229 -16.98 -13.69 -12.59
C TRP A 229 -16.66 -12.34 -11.95
N THR A 230 -16.29 -11.40 -12.81
CA THR A 230 -16.49 -9.96 -12.57
C THR A 230 -17.28 -9.41 -13.76
N ARG A 231 -18.55 -9.10 -13.55
CA ARG A 231 -19.29 -8.08 -14.30
C ARG A 231 -19.77 -7.04 -13.31
#